data_AF-A0A7M5WQL7-F1
#
_entry.id   AF-A0A7M5WQL7-F1
#
_cell.length_a   1.000
_cell.length_b   1.000
_cell.length_c   1.000
_cell.angle_alpha   90.00
_cell.angle_beta   90.00
_cell.angle_gamma   90.00
#
_symmetry.space_group_name_H-M   'P 1'
#
loop_
_entity.id
_entity.type
_entity.pdbx_description
1 polymer ?
#
loop_
_entity_poly.entity_id
_entity_poly.type
_entity_poly.pdbx_seq_one_letter_code
_entity_poly.pdbx_strand_id
1 'polypeptide(L)'
;DLLEPQDGHWGRWSSWGECSHQCGEGKEKRTRKCDDPETKNGGKNCPGESVQSKDCYIKPCALEPDDCLFDGQGMCFWQDKSYDKSYMWKRVTGGTPTPSTGPDSDHTTQNTTKNGHYMLAESSSPARLGMKASLVSKVFKSTTSVKCLTFFYSMHGMGIGVLRVFVKFPYSGKENKVWEMIGPQGPGWKVAEVDIPEKPDNYNERNSYIFLDYKIRFEAERGHSFQGDIALDDIFIVNSLCSKKKTLVPILSTTPTTTTTTTTTTTTTATTTPTTATTTPTTTTTTPTTTTTTPTTTTTTPTTTTSTPTTTTDPLFAECGIRIKAIGCFTDSPANPALSKMIESFRPNSVHNHNKNTIDWKNYETTLNTLLCSCLKRTKIQGMKFIGLQFYGECWSSAKSSYGYYGNSDQCINGKFKECIGSKEDQICMGKANTNYVYQIL
;
A
#
# COMPACT_ATOMS: atom_id res chain seq x y z
N ASP A 1 17.35 48.37 -57.25
CA ASP A 1 16.81 48.20 -55.88
C ASP A 1 17.69 47.26 -55.08
N LEU A 2 18.41 47.81 -54.10
CA LEU A 2 19.09 47.02 -53.06
C LEU A 2 18.04 46.72 -52.00
N LEU A 3 17.56 45.48 -51.95
CA LEU A 3 16.60 45.06 -50.93
C LEU A 3 17.27 45.10 -49.55
N GLU A 4 16.67 45.77 -48.57
CA GLU A 4 17.21 45.86 -47.21
C GLU A 4 17.20 44.49 -46.50
N PRO A 5 18.25 44.17 -45.71
CA PRO A 5 18.32 42.95 -44.92
C PRO A 5 17.20 42.90 -43.87
N GLN A 6 16.49 41.78 -43.80
CA GLN A 6 15.49 41.50 -42.77
C GLN A 6 16.01 40.42 -41.83
N ASP A 7 16.24 40.80 -40.57
CA ASP A 7 16.63 39.89 -39.52
C ASP A 7 15.44 38.98 -39.14
N GLY A 8 15.75 37.71 -38.87
CA GLY A 8 14.75 36.71 -38.52
C GLY A 8 14.35 36.81 -37.06
N HIS A 9 13.08 36.49 -36.77
CA HIS A 9 12.59 36.32 -35.41
C HIS A 9 11.94 34.96 -35.20
N TRP A 10 12.04 34.48 -33.95
CA TRP A 10 11.48 33.21 -33.56
C TRP A 10 9.96 33.23 -33.59
N GLY A 11 9.38 32.29 -34.34
CA GLY A 11 7.97 31.93 -34.21
C GLY A 11 7.66 31.25 -32.88
N ARG A 12 6.38 30.91 -32.68
CA ARG A 12 5.92 30.25 -31.45
C ARG A 12 6.57 28.88 -31.29
N TRP A 13 6.83 28.51 -30.03
CA TRP A 13 7.21 27.14 -29.70
C TRP A 13 6.06 26.18 -30.03
N SER A 14 6.43 24.99 -30.53
CA SER A 14 5.53 23.85 -30.56
C SER A 14 5.12 23.43 -29.15
N SER A 15 4.05 22.63 -29.06
CA SER A 15 3.82 21.80 -27.88
C SER A 15 5.03 20.90 -27.61
N TRP A 16 5.17 20.46 -26.36
CA TRP A 16 6.15 19.44 -26.00
C TRP A 16 5.80 18.12 -26.69
N GLY A 17 6.82 17.45 -27.24
CA GLY A 17 6.70 16.11 -27.80
C GLY A 17 6.74 15.01 -26.73
N GLU A 18 6.69 13.76 -27.16
CA GLU A 18 6.71 12.61 -26.26
C GLU A 18 8.03 12.48 -25.48
N CYS A 19 7.95 11.84 -24.32
CA CYS A 19 9.12 11.51 -23.53
C CYS A 19 9.97 10.47 -24.28
N SER A 20 11.29 10.64 -24.26
CA SER A 20 12.22 9.74 -24.96
C SER A 20 12.18 8.29 -24.48
N HIS A 21 11.67 8.03 -23.28
CA HIS A 21 11.54 6.71 -22.69
C HIS A 21 10.08 6.35 -22.40
N GLN A 22 9.80 5.05 -22.39
CA GLN A 22 8.48 4.48 -22.09
C GLN A 22 8.26 4.20 -20.59
N CYS A 23 9.34 4.29 -19.79
CA CYS A 23 9.34 4.20 -18.33
C CYS A 23 10.61 4.90 -17.81
N GLY A 24 10.62 5.25 -16.52
CA GLY A 24 11.71 5.95 -15.87
C GLY A 24 11.83 7.41 -16.30
N GLU A 25 13.01 7.98 -16.04
CA GLU A 25 13.39 9.33 -16.46
C GLU A 25 13.70 9.35 -17.96
N GLY A 26 13.20 10.35 -18.67
CA GLY A 26 13.52 10.62 -20.07
C GLY A 26 13.56 12.11 -20.35
N LYS A 27 13.57 12.49 -21.62
CA LYS A 27 13.51 13.89 -22.06
C LYS A 27 12.43 14.09 -23.10
N GLU A 28 11.64 15.13 -22.94
CA GLU A 28 10.72 15.64 -23.96
C GLU A 28 11.33 16.88 -24.63
N LYS A 29 10.95 17.12 -25.88
CA LYS A 29 11.50 18.21 -26.70
C LYS A 29 10.40 19.02 -27.34
N ARG A 30 10.61 20.33 -27.47
CA ARG A 30 9.78 21.22 -28.30
C ARG A 30 10.67 22.03 -29.24
N THR A 31 10.10 22.50 -30.36
CA THR A 31 10.84 23.21 -31.39
C THR A 31 10.19 24.53 -31.74
N ARG A 32 10.95 25.46 -32.30
CA ARG A 32 10.46 26.72 -32.88
C ARG A 32 11.21 26.98 -34.18
N LYS A 33 10.59 27.72 -35.08
CA LYS A 33 11.17 28.10 -36.36
C LYS A 33 11.51 29.59 -36.37
N CYS A 34 12.52 29.95 -37.15
CA CYS A 34 12.92 31.34 -37.34
C CYS A 34 12.11 31.93 -38.50
N ASP A 35 10.81 32.09 -38.29
CA ASP A 35 9.84 32.36 -39.35
C ASP A 35 8.84 33.48 -39.05
N ASP A 36 9.02 34.24 -37.96
CA ASP A 36 8.07 35.29 -37.56
C ASP A 36 8.73 36.64 -37.24
N PRO A 37 9.34 37.35 -38.22
CA PRO A 37 9.45 36.99 -39.65
C PRO A 37 10.69 36.14 -40.00
N GLU A 38 10.69 35.53 -41.19
CA GLU A 38 11.85 34.84 -41.78
C GLU A 38 12.98 35.80 -42.17
N THR A 39 14.22 35.30 -42.19
CA THR A 39 15.39 36.06 -42.67
C THR A 39 15.32 36.34 -44.18
N LYS A 40 15.55 37.59 -44.61
CA LYS A 40 15.65 37.95 -46.04
C LYS A 40 16.85 38.86 -46.32
N ASN A 41 17.29 38.86 -47.58
CA ASN A 41 18.31 39.78 -48.13
C ASN A 41 19.61 39.86 -47.30
N GLY A 42 20.06 38.73 -46.73
CA GLY A 42 21.28 38.66 -45.92
C GLY A 42 21.12 39.13 -44.47
N GLY A 43 19.89 39.28 -43.96
CA GLY A 43 19.63 39.56 -42.55
C GLY A 43 20.05 38.43 -41.60
N LYS A 44 20.20 38.76 -40.33
CA LYS A 44 20.74 37.88 -39.29
C LYS A 44 19.75 36.78 -38.93
N ASN A 45 20.28 35.57 -38.71
CA ASN A 45 19.50 34.44 -38.21
C ASN A 45 19.09 34.64 -36.73
N CYS A 46 18.04 33.94 -36.30
CA CYS A 46 17.53 34.04 -34.95
C CYS A 46 18.56 33.57 -33.90
N PRO A 47 18.87 34.37 -32.87
CA PRO A 47 19.82 33.98 -31.83
C PRO A 47 19.20 32.99 -30.82
N GLY A 48 19.98 31.99 -30.41
CA GLY A 48 19.59 30.99 -29.40
C GLY A 48 19.14 29.65 -29.98
N GLU A 49 18.60 28.78 -29.14
CA GLU A 49 18.26 27.40 -29.54
C GLU A 49 16.90 27.33 -30.26
N SER A 50 16.83 26.54 -31.33
CA SER A 50 15.59 26.19 -32.05
C SER A 50 14.87 24.98 -31.44
N VAL A 51 15.52 24.30 -30.49
CA VAL A 51 15.01 23.13 -29.78
C VAL A 51 15.20 23.35 -28.29
N GLN A 52 14.18 23.06 -27.50
CA GLN A 52 14.28 23.04 -26.05
C GLN A 52 14.01 21.62 -25.55
N SER A 53 14.73 21.20 -24.51
CA SER A 53 14.50 19.92 -23.84
C SER A 53 14.21 20.12 -22.36
N LYS A 54 13.29 19.31 -21.81
CA LYS A 54 13.08 19.18 -20.36
C LYS A 54 13.01 17.71 -19.96
N ASP A 55 13.31 17.45 -18.70
CA ASP A 55 13.20 16.10 -18.14
C ASP A 55 11.72 15.73 -17.95
N CYS A 56 11.42 14.46 -18.20
CA CYS A 56 10.11 13.85 -17.98
C CYS A 56 10.30 12.56 -17.17
N TYR A 57 9.27 12.17 -16.42
CA TYR A 57 9.20 10.87 -15.76
C TYR A 57 7.85 10.26 -16.08
N ILE A 58 7.84 9.05 -16.64
CA ILE A 58 6.59 8.35 -16.98
C ILE A 58 6.12 7.55 -15.76
N LYS A 59 6.77 6.42 -15.50
CA LYS A 59 6.45 5.48 -14.43
C LYS A 59 7.66 4.63 -14.06
N PRO A 60 7.70 3.96 -12.90
CA PRO A 60 8.72 2.95 -12.63
C PRO A 60 8.78 1.91 -13.75
N CYS A 61 9.98 1.52 -14.17
CA CYS A 61 10.15 0.45 -15.16
C CYS A 61 9.78 -0.94 -14.62
N ALA A 62 9.74 -1.09 -13.30
CA ALA A 62 9.24 -2.27 -12.61
C ALA A 62 8.16 -1.82 -11.62
N LEU A 63 6.99 -2.46 -11.67
CA LEU A 63 5.88 -2.21 -10.76
C LEU A 63 5.97 -3.15 -9.56
N GLU A 64 5.82 -2.59 -8.37
CA GLU A 64 5.69 -3.34 -7.13
C GLU A 64 4.24 -3.76 -6.87
N PRO A 65 3.98 -4.76 -6.00
CA PRO A 65 2.61 -5.24 -5.70
C PRO A 65 1.66 -4.20 -5.09
N ASP A 66 2.21 -3.09 -4.60
CA ASP A 66 1.49 -1.98 -3.99
C ASP A 66 1.31 -0.78 -4.95
N ASP A 67 1.82 -0.89 -6.18
CA ASP A 67 1.67 0.13 -7.22
C ASP A 67 0.37 -0.08 -8.03
N CYS A 68 -0.17 1.01 -8.58
CA CYS A 68 -1.40 0.97 -9.38
C CYS A 68 -1.40 2.05 -10.47
N LEU A 69 -1.32 1.59 -11.72
CA LEU A 69 -1.46 2.41 -12.93
C LEU A 69 -2.91 2.51 -13.43
N PHE A 70 -3.83 1.76 -12.83
CA PHE A 70 -5.22 1.61 -13.31
C PHE A 70 -5.42 1.07 -14.74
N ASP A 71 -4.40 0.90 -15.58
CA ASP A 71 -4.49 0.40 -16.95
C ASP A 71 -4.96 -1.06 -17.11
N GLY A 72 -4.79 -1.87 -16.06
CA GLY A 72 -5.17 -3.29 -16.05
C GLY A 72 -6.67 -3.53 -15.86
N GLN A 73 -7.01 -4.69 -15.30
CA GLN A 73 -8.41 -4.96 -14.95
C GLN A 73 -8.79 -4.22 -13.65
N GLY A 74 -9.69 -3.25 -13.76
CA GLY A 74 -10.33 -2.61 -12.61
C GLY A 74 -9.45 -1.58 -11.88
N MET A 75 -9.69 -1.41 -10.57
CA MET A 75 -9.08 -0.36 -9.74
C MET A 75 -7.91 -0.88 -8.88
N CYS A 76 -7.23 -1.94 -9.32
CA CYS A 76 -6.25 -2.69 -8.51
C CYS A 76 -6.91 -3.16 -7.19
N PHE A 77 -6.43 -2.68 -6.03
CA PHE A 77 -7.03 -2.90 -4.71
C PHE A 77 -7.75 -1.65 -4.15
N TRP A 78 -7.82 -0.57 -4.93
CA TRP A 78 -8.51 0.66 -4.55
C TRP A 78 -10.03 0.48 -4.67
N GLN A 79 -10.76 1.11 -3.75
CA GLN A 79 -12.22 1.04 -3.71
C GLN A 79 -12.80 2.42 -3.47
N ASP A 80 -13.76 2.82 -4.30
CA ASP A 80 -14.62 3.95 -3.97
C ASP A 80 -15.45 3.65 -2.71
N LYS A 81 -15.30 4.51 -1.72
CA LYS A 81 -16.06 4.52 -0.46
C LYS A 81 -16.78 5.85 -0.26
N SER A 82 -17.09 6.53 -1.36
CA SER A 82 -17.90 7.75 -1.35
C SER A 82 -19.28 7.45 -0.76
N TYR A 83 -19.72 8.28 0.18
CA TYR A 83 -21.03 8.13 0.85
C TYR A 83 -22.17 8.36 -0.13
N ASP A 84 -22.11 9.49 -0.83
CA ASP A 84 -23.07 9.85 -1.87
C ASP A 84 -22.53 9.41 -3.24
N LYS A 85 -23.34 8.67 -4.00
CA LYS A 85 -22.95 8.17 -5.32
C LYS A 85 -23.13 9.22 -6.44
N SER A 86 -23.67 10.39 -6.12
CA SER A 86 -23.71 11.54 -7.04
C SER A 86 -22.34 12.17 -7.29
N TYR A 87 -21.37 11.98 -6.38
CA TYR A 87 -19.98 12.42 -6.56
C TYR A 87 -19.03 11.35 -6.00
N MET A 88 -18.46 10.55 -6.90
CA MET A 88 -17.63 9.38 -6.57
C MET A 88 -16.44 9.27 -7.53
N TRP A 89 -15.43 8.48 -7.14
CA TRP A 89 -14.34 8.15 -8.04
C TRP A 89 -14.76 7.12 -9.07
N LYS A 90 -14.54 7.42 -10.36
CA LYS A 90 -14.83 6.52 -11.48
C LYS A 90 -13.57 6.28 -12.27
N ARG A 91 -13.33 5.03 -12.66
CA ARG A 91 -12.26 4.69 -13.60
C ARG A 91 -12.72 5.02 -15.00
N VAL A 92 -11.99 5.85 -15.71
CA VAL A 92 -12.34 6.36 -17.04
C VAL A 92 -11.15 6.28 -17.98
N THR A 93 -11.36 6.56 -19.27
CA THR A 93 -10.32 6.65 -20.30
C THR A 93 -10.60 7.87 -21.19
N GLY A 94 -9.56 8.40 -21.85
CA GLY A 94 -9.66 9.59 -22.68
C GLY A 94 -9.83 10.89 -21.88
N GLY A 95 -10.19 11.97 -22.56
CA GLY A 95 -10.35 13.29 -21.93
C GLY A 95 -11.53 13.34 -20.96
N THR A 96 -11.49 14.30 -20.03
CA THR A 96 -12.64 14.57 -19.16
C THR A 96 -13.89 14.90 -19.98
N PRO A 97 -15.08 14.47 -19.54
CA PRO A 97 -16.33 14.76 -20.26
C PRO A 97 -16.68 16.25 -20.29
N THR A 98 -16.25 17.01 -19.27
CA THR A 98 -16.60 18.43 -19.14
C THR A 98 -15.65 19.31 -19.97
N PRO A 99 -16.16 20.24 -20.80
CA PRO A 99 -15.31 21.12 -21.59
C PRO A 99 -14.44 22.04 -20.71
N SER A 100 -13.20 22.30 -21.16
CA SER A 100 -12.21 23.14 -20.47
C SER A 100 -11.80 22.62 -19.09
N THR A 101 -11.92 21.30 -18.88
CA THR A 101 -11.30 20.59 -17.75
C THR A 101 -10.22 19.65 -18.28
N GLY A 102 -9.53 18.96 -17.38
CA GLY A 102 -8.52 17.99 -17.76
C GLY A 102 -8.41 16.87 -16.73
N PRO A 103 -7.79 15.75 -17.10
CA PRO A 103 -6.79 15.62 -18.16
C PRO A 103 -7.40 15.28 -19.55
N ASP A 104 -6.61 15.48 -20.62
CA ASP A 104 -6.99 15.08 -21.99
C ASP A 104 -6.81 13.57 -22.25
N SER A 105 -5.98 12.92 -21.44
CA SER A 105 -5.69 11.49 -21.49
C SER A 105 -5.04 11.02 -20.19
N ASP A 106 -5.00 9.71 -20.04
CA ASP A 106 -4.24 8.97 -19.02
C ASP A 106 -2.75 9.37 -18.97
N HIS A 107 -2.17 9.37 -17.76
CA HIS A 107 -0.78 9.80 -17.53
C HIS A 107 0.25 8.79 -18.04
N THR A 108 0.04 7.49 -17.83
CA THR A 108 0.99 6.45 -18.26
C THR A 108 1.14 6.43 -19.78
N THR A 109 0.04 6.59 -20.51
CA THR A 109 -0.02 6.38 -21.96
C THR A 109 0.04 7.68 -22.77
N GLN A 110 -0.27 8.84 -22.18
CA GLN A 110 -0.23 10.18 -22.80
C GLN A 110 -0.67 10.18 -24.28
N ASN A 111 -1.76 9.48 -24.61
CA ASN A 111 -2.35 9.38 -25.97
C ASN A 111 -1.66 8.41 -26.98
N THR A 112 -0.67 7.60 -26.57
CA THR A 112 -0.01 6.61 -27.46
C THR A 112 -0.80 5.31 -27.61
N THR A 113 -1.64 4.97 -26.62
CA THR A 113 -2.60 3.87 -26.68
C THR A 113 -3.94 4.34 -26.11
N LYS A 114 -5.03 4.22 -26.89
CA LYS A 114 -6.43 4.58 -26.50
C LYS A 114 -7.01 3.73 -25.35
N ASN A 115 -6.16 3.07 -24.56
CA ASN A 115 -6.53 2.08 -23.55
C ASN A 115 -6.01 2.43 -22.16
N GLY A 116 -5.36 3.60 -21.98
CA GLY A 116 -4.94 4.04 -20.66
C GLY A 116 -6.14 4.43 -19.78
N HIS A 117 -6.06 4.23 -18.47
CA HIS A 117 -7.15 4.54 -17.57
C HIS A 117 -6.69 5.25 -16.31
N TYR A 118 -7.49 6.20 -15.86
CA TYR A 118 -7.25 6.93 -14.62
C TYR A 118 -8.53 7.05 -13.79
N MET A 119 -8.40 7.56 -12.58
CA MET A 119 -9.53 7.80 -11.68
C MET A 119 -10.00 9.24 -11.78
N LEU A 120 -11.31 9.45 -11.96
CA LEU A 120 -11.94 10.77 -12.13
C LEU A 120 -13.05 10.99 -11.09
N ALA A 121 -12.97 12.12 -10.40
CA ALA A 121 -14.06 12.70 -9.63
C ALA A 121 -14.69 13.84 -10.46
N GLU A 122 -15.70 13.46 -11.24
CA GLU A 122 -16.35 14.34 -12.23
C GLU A 122 -17.35 15.28 -11.53
N SER A 123 -17.23 16.58 -11.79
CA SER A 123 -17.89 17.65 -11.03
C SER A 123 -19.21 18.14 -11.64
N SER A 124 -19.66 17.60 -12.77
CA SER A 124 -20.95 17.94 -13.36
C SER A 124 -22.13 17.33 -12.58
N SER A 125 -23.35 17.62 -13.04
CA SER A 125 -24.57 17.09 -12.43
C SER A 125 -24.53 15.55 -12.40
N PRO A 126 -24.86 14.89 -11.27
CA PRO A 126 -25.60 15.40 -10.11
C PRO A 126 -24.75 15.94 -8.95
N ALA A 127 -23.43 16.08 -9.10
CA ALA A 127 -22.55 16.50 -8.02
C ALA A 127 -22.80 17.96 -7.57
N ARG A 128 -22.69 18.23 -6.26
CA ARG A 128 -22.96 19.53 -5.64
C ARG A 128 -21.77 20.04 -4.83
N LEU A 129 -21.70 21.36 -4.65
CA LEU A 129 -20.66 22.04 -3.88
C LEU A 129 -20.44 21.35 -2.52
N GLY A 130 -19.18 21.07 -2.18
CA GLY A 130 -18.77 20.49 -0.90
C GLY A 130 -18.98 18.98 -0.79
N MET A 131 -19.52 18.31 -1.82
CA MET A 131 -19.58 16.85 -1.87
C MET A 131 -18.18 16.24 -1.93
N LYS A 132 -18.04 15.04 -1.36
CA LYS A 132 -16.73 14.38 -1.19
C LYS A 132 -16.73 12.98 -1.80
N ALA A 133 -15.81 12.76 -2.73
CA ALA A 133 -15.49 11.45 -3.27
C ALA A 133 -14.29 10.86 -2.50
N SER A 134 -14.34 9.59 -2.13
CA SER A 134 -13.36 8.92 -1.27
C SER A 134 -12.85 7.63 -1.89
N LEU A 135 -11.58 7.59 -2.29
CA LEU A 135 -10.91 6.41 -2.85
C LEU A 135 -9.99 5.81 -1.78
N VAL A 136 -10.23 4.57 -1.38
CA VAL A 136 -9.59 3.94 -0.23
C VAL A 136 -8.80 2.70 -0.64
N SER A 137 -7.58 2.57 -0.15
CA SER A 137 -6.71 1.41 -0.40
C SER A 137 -7.13 0.17 0.42
N LYS A 138 -6.47 -0.96 0.13
CA LYS A 138 -6.36 -2.08 1.09
C LYS A 138 -5.65 -1.64 2.37
N VAL A 139 -5.63 -2.52 3.37
CA VAL A 139 -4.75 -2.36 4.53
C VAL A 139 -3.32 -2.71 4.13
N PHE A 140 -2.40 -1.76 4.30
CA PHE A 140 -0.97 -2.01 4.20
C PHE A 140 -0.41 -2.43 5.56
N LYS A 141 0.51 -3.38 5.55
CA LYS A 141 1.20 -3.82 6.76
C LYS A 141 2.26 -2.81 7.14
N SER A 142 2.27 -2.44 8.42
CA SER A 142 3.36 -1.60 8.92
C SER A 142 4.68 -2.32 8.78
N THR A 143 5.66 -1.63 8.20
CA THR A 143 7.07 -2.03 8.21
C THR A 143 7.84 -1.02 9.04
N THR A 144 9.07 -1.35 9.44
CA THR A 144 9.98 -0.42 10.12
C THR A 144 10.66 0.56 9.16
N SER A 145 10.27 0.53 7.88
CA SER A 145 10.83 1.38 6.83
C SER A 145 9.88 2.53 6.55
N VAL A 146 10.40 3.75 6.59
CA VAL A 146 9.81 4.94 5.96
C VAL A 146 9.36 4.65 4.53
N LYS A 147 8.21 5.21 4.14
CA LYS A 147 7.63 5.03 2.80
C LYS A 147 7.25 6.38 2.20
N CYS A 148 7.39 6.47 0.89
CA CYS A 148 6.98 7.63 0.11
C CYS A 148 5.89 7.21 -0.87
N LEU A 149 4.74 7.87 -0.76
CA LEU A 149 3.66 7.79 -1.72
C LEU A 149 3.93 8.79 -2.84
N THR A 150 3.88 8.33 -4.09
CA THR A 150 3.87 9.19 -5.27
C THR A 150 2.61 8.94 -6.06
N PHE A 151 2.01 10.00 -6.59
CA PHE A 151 0.85 9.91 -7.46
C PHE A 151 0.80 11.08 -8.41
N PHE A 152 0.13 10.88 -9.54
CA PHE A 152 -0.16 11.93 -10.49
C PHE A 152 -1.59 12.43 -10.30
N TYR A 153 -1.78 13.72 -10.46
CA TYR A 153 -3.08 14.36 -10.33
C TYR A 153 -3.28 15.45 -11.38
N SER A 154 -4.54 15.67 -11.76
CA SER A 154 -4.96 16.78 -12.62
C SER A 154 -6.09 17.54 -11.96
N MET A 155 -5.94 18.86 -11.92
CA MET A 155 -6.86 19.81 -11.29
C MET A 155 -6.98 21.03 -12.20
N HIS A 156 -7.43 20.80 -13.44
CA HIS A 156 -7.59 21.82 -14.47
C HIS A 156 -9.06 22.17 -14.66
N GLY A 157 -9.37 23.46 -14.55
CA GLY A 157 -10.70 24.01 -14.81
C GLY A 157 -11.07 25.14 -13.86
N MET A 158 -12.23 25.76 -14.07
CA MET A 158 -12.69 26.84 -13.20
C MET A 158 -13.37 26.28 -11.95
N GLY A 159 -13.20 26.95 -10.81
CA GLY A 159 -13.87 26.59 -9.57
C GLY A 159 -13.56 25.19 -9.03
N ILE A 160 -12.36 24.70 -9.34
CA ILE A 160 -11.77 23.47 -8.79
C ILE A 160 -11.81 23.51 -7.25
N GLY A 161 -12.18 22.37 -6.66
CA GLY A 161 -12.26 22.21 -5.21
C GLY A 161 -10.93 21.80 -4.60
N VAL A 162 -10.94 20.73 -3.81
CA VAL A 162 -9.78 20.31 -3.00
C VAL A 162 -9.48 18.84 -3.21
N LEU A 163 -8.21 18.49 -3.33
CA LEU A 163 -7.73 17.11 -3.26
C LEU A 163 -6.92 16.93 -1.97
N ARG A 164 -7.21 15.89 -1.20
CA ARG A 164 -6.51 15.56 0.05
C ARG A 164 -6.05 14.12 0.07
N VAL A 165 -4.96 13.87 0.77
CA VAL A 165 -4.49 12.53 1.11
C VAL A 165 -4.53 12.36 2.62
N PHE A 166 -5.15 11.27 3.04
CA PHE A 166 -5.23 10.86 4.43
C PHE A 166 -4.57 9.50 4.63
N VAL A 167 -3.90 9.35 5.78
CA VAL A 167 -3.40 8.06 6.26
C VAL A 167 -4.18 7.68 7.51
N LYS A 168 -4.96 6.60 7.39
CA LYS A 168 -5.82 6.09 8.45
C LYS A 168 -5.19 4.88 9.09
N PHE A 169 -5.11 4.87 10.42
CA PHE A 169 -4.62 3.77 11.23
C PHE A 169 -5.82 3.00 11.78
N PRO A 170 -6.28 1.90 11.13
CA PRO A 170 -7.58 1.29 11.42
C PRO A 170 -7.74 0.84 12.86
N TYR A 171 -6.64 0.50 13.51
CA TYR A 171 -6.61 0.05 14.89
C TYR A 171 -6.93 1.17 15.89
N SER A 172 -6.24 2.30 15.77
CA SER A 172 -6.44 3.45 16.67
C SER A 172 -7.66 4.29 16.27
N GLY A 173 -8.16 4.11 15.06
CA GLY A 173 -9.21 4.95 14.46
C GLY A 173 -8.70 6.34 14.03
N LYS A 174 -7.46 6.72 14.37
CA LYS A 174 -6.87 8.00 13.99
C LYS A 174 -6.64 8.08 12.48
N GLU A 175 -6.79 9.28 11.95
CA GLU A 175 -6.59 9.60 10.55
C GLU A 175 -5.83 10.93 10.44
N ASN A 176 -4.68 10.88 9.79
CA ASN A 176 -3.81 12.03 9.60
C ASN A 176 -4.03 12.59 8.18
N LYS A 177 -4.22 13.90 8.03
CA LYS A 177 -4.14 14.57 6.72
C LYS A 177 -2.67 14.82 6.40
N VAL A 178 -2.15 14.10 5.42
CA VAL A 178 -0.71 14.14 5.08
C VAL A 178 -0.41 15.06 3.89
N TRP A 179 -1.43 15.39 3.09
CA TRP A 179 -1.27 16.28 1.94
C TRP A 179 -2.60 16.93 1.54
N GLU A 180 -2.54 18.13 0.98
CA GLU A 180 -3.70 18.91 0.50
C GLU A 180 -3.30 19.82 -0.66
N MET A 181 -4.17 19.89 -1.67
CA MET A 181 -4.06 20.83 -2.78
C MET A 181 -5.42 21.46 -3.08
N ILE A 182 -5.43 22.78 -3.25
CA ILE A 182 -6.64 23.59 -3.34
C ILE A 182 -6.63 24.35 -4.66
N GLY A 183 -7.77 24.32 -5.36
CA GLY A 183 -7.99 25.17 -6.53
C GLY A 183 -7.23 24.72 -7.78
N PRO A 184 -7.31 25.53 -8.86
CA PRO A 184 -6.80 25.16 -10.18
C PRO A 184 -5.27 25.11 -10.23
N GLN A 185 -4.73 24.10 -10.89
CA GLN A 185 -3.28 23.84 -11.01
C GLN A 185 -2.75 24.00 -12.44
N GLY A 186 -3.61 24.47 -13.34
CA GLY A 186 -3.31 24.56 -14.77
C GLY A 186 -3.46 23.21 -15.49
N PRO A 187 -3.24 23.20 -16.82
CA PRO A 187 -3.43 22.02 -17.64
C PRO A 187 -2.35 20.95 -17.41
N GLY A 188 -2.71 19.70 -17.73
CA GLY A 188 -1.83 18.53 -17.67
C GLY A 188 -1.60 17.98 -16.27
N TRP A 189 -1.03 16.78 -16.22
CA TRP A 189 -0.71 16.08 -14.99
C TRP A 189 0.34 16.82 -14.15
N LYS A 190 0.24 16.65 -12.84
CA LYS A 190 1.15 17.13 -11.81
C LYS A 190 1.51 15.95 -10.92
N VAL A 191 2.71 15.95 -10.36
CA VAL A 191 3.17 14.90 -9.44
C VAL A 191 3.11 15.40 -8.01
N ALA A 192 2.68 14.53 -7.10
CA ALA A 192 2.74 14.76 -5.68
C ALA A 192 3.54 13.64 -5.00
N GLU A 193 4.37 14.03 -4.03
CA GLU A 193 5.17 13.11 -3.22
C GLU A 193 4.89 13.37 -1.74
N VAL A 194 4.55 12.32 -1.00
CA VAL A 194 4.08 12.40 0.38
C VAL A 194 4.71 11.32 1.23
N ASP A 195 5.42 11.72 2.28
CA ASP A 195 5.92 10.78 3.28
C ASP A 195 4.75 10.17 4.05
N ILE A 196 4.68 8.84 4.09
CA ILE A 196 3.66 8.12 4.85
C ILE A 196 4.13 8.09 6.32
N PRO A 197 3.36 8.68 7.26
CA PRO A 197 3.72 8.68 8.66
C PRO A 197 3.70 7.24 9.19
N GLU A 198 4.77 6.86 9.90
CA GLU A 198 4.86 5.54 10.54
C GLU A 198 3.85 5.38 11.68
N LYS A 199 3.42 6.49 12.28
CA LYS A 199 2.53 6.54 13.43
C LYS A 199 1.51 7.68 13.32
N PRO A 200 0.32 7.54 13.94
CA PRO A 200 -0.67 8.61 13.93
C PRO A 200 -0.20 9.84 14.72
N ASP A 201 -0.83 10.99 14.48
CA ASP A 201 -0.48 12.22 15.20
C ASP A 201 -0.84 12.10 16.68
N ASN A 202 -0.06 12.77 17.54
CA ASN A 202 -0.17 12.68 19.00
C ASN A 202 -0.13 11.21 19.49
N TYR A 203 0.75 10.40 18.90
CA TYR A 203 0.96 9.02 19.31
C TYR A 203 1.63 8.97 20.69
N ASN A 204 0.96 8.33 21.65
CA ASN A 204 1.55 8.09 22.96
C ASN A 204 2.42 6.82 22.90
N GLU A 205 3.74 6.99 22.94
CA GLU A 205 4.70 5.89 22.87
C GLU A 205 4.55 4.90 24.03
N ARG A 206 3.98 5.31 25.18
CA ARG A 206 3.66 4.40 26.29
C ARG A 206 2.50 3.45 26.00
N ASN A 207 1.62 3.78 25.04
CA ASN A 207 0.47 2.98 24.65
C ASN A 207 0.73 2.26 23.31
N SER A 208 1.97 1.82 23.10
CA SER A 208 2.52 1.38 21.82
C SER A 208 1.66 0.30 21.13
N TYR A 209 0.83 0.73 20.18
CA TYR A 209 0.12 -0.19 19.30
C TYR A 209 1.12 -0.77 18.30
N ILE A 210 1.39 -2.06 18.39
CA ILE A 210 2.22 -2.76 17.39
C ILE A 210 1.53 -2.88 16.02
N PHE A 211 0.29 -2.42 15.91
CA PHE A 211 -0.51 -2.44 14.68
C PHE A 211 -0.61 -1.03 14.12
N LEU A 212 0.50 -0.59 13.54
CA LEU A 212 0.58 0.65 12.74
C LEU A 212 0.18 0.39 11.28
N ASP A 213 -0.49 -0.74 11.02
CA ASP A 213 -1.15 -1.02 9.76
C ASP A 213 -1.98 0.21 9.36
N TYR A 214 -1.92 0.57 8.09
CA TYR A 214 -2.50 1.81 7.62
C TYR A 214 -3.29 1.62 6.32
N LYS A 215 -4.18 2.56 6.04
CA LYS A 215 -4.83 2.74 4.75
C LYS A 215 -4.53 4.14 4.24
N ILE A 216 -4.46 4.26 2.93
CA ILE A 216 -4.40 5.56 2.25
C ILE A 216 -5.80 5.86 1.72
N ARG A 217 -6.22 7.11 1.87
CA ARG A 217 -7.49 7.60 1.36
C ARG A 217 -7.26 8.90 0.60
N PHE A 218 -7.61 8.90 -0.67
CA PHE A 218 -7.71 10.11 -1.47
C PHE A 218 -9.13 10.67 -1.36
N GLU A 219 -9.25 11.94 -1.03
CA GLU A 219 -10.52 12.67 -0.97
C GLU A 219 -10.51 13.79 -2.00
N ALA A 220 -11.44 13.75 -2.95
CA ALA A 220 -11.77 14.90 -3.78
C ALA A 220 -13.00 15.57 -3.18
N GLU A 221 -12.92 16.88 -2.96
CA GLU A 221 -14.04 17.72 -2.56
C GLU A 221 -14.42 18.61 -3.75
N ARG A 222 -15.69 18.53 -4.16
CA ARG A 222 -16.20 19.32 -5.28
C ARG A 222 -16.22 20.80 -4.94
N GLY A 223 -15.64 21.61 -5.82
CA GLY A 223 -15.67 23.06 -5.72
C GLY A 223 -17.00 23.68 -6.16
N HIS A 224 -16.97 24.97 -6.48
CA HIS A 224 -18.17 25.77 -6.77
C HIS A 224 -18.62 25.72 -8.23
N SER A 225 -17.82 25.12 -9.12
CA SER A 225 -18.15 24.99 -10.54
C SER A 225 -18.26 23.52 -10.97
N PHE A 226 -18.99 23.27 -12.06
CA PHE A 226 -19.01 21.96 -12.71
C PHE A 226 -17.73 21.68 -13.50
N GLN A 227 -16.95 22.71 -13.84
CA GLN A 227 -15.62 22.58 -14.46
C GLN A 227 -14.53 22.28 -13.42
N GLY A 228 -14.90 21.60 -12.34
CA GLY A 228 -14.07 21.34 -11.18
C GLY A 228 -13.53 19.91 -11.13
N ASP A 229 -13.30 19.27 -12.27
CA ASP A 229 -12.89 17.86 -12.33
C ASP A 229 -11.53 17.65 -11.65
N ILE A 230 -11.43 16.57 -10.87
CA ILE A 230 -10.20 16.16 -10.22
C ILE A 230 -9.88 14.73 -10.65
N ALA A 231 -8.68 14.51 -11.16
CA ALA A 231 -8.22 13.20 -11.59
C ALA A 231 -6.98 12.74 -10.80
N LEU A 232 -6.84 11.43 -10.69
CA LEU A 232 -5.71 10.72 -10.09
C LEU A 232 -5.24 9.61 -11.01
N ASP A 233 -3.93 9.41 -11.06
CA ASP A 233 -3.31 8.34 -11.83
C ASP A 233 -1.98 7.91 -11.20
N ASP A 234 -1.46 6.76 -11.65
CA ASP A 234 -0.09 6.32 -11.41
C ASP A 234 0.36 6.42 -9.95
N ILE A 235 -0.24 5.59 -9.09
CA ILE A 235 0.03 5.58 -7.65
C ILE A 235 1.15 4.58 -7.34
N PHE A 236 2.23 5.06 -6.73
CA PHE A 236 3.41 4.29 -6.35
C PHE A 236 3.74 4.40 -4.87
N ILE A 237 4.21 3.30 -4.26
CA ILE A 237 4.67 3.27 -2.87
C ILE A 237 6.11 2.76 -2.80
N VAL A 238 7.05 3.66 -2.51
CA VAL A 238 8.49 3.35 -2.44
C VAL A 238 8.94 3.27 -0.99
N ASN A 239 9.77 2.28 -0.64
CA ASN A 239 10.36 2.13 0.70
C ASN A 239 11.52 3.11 0.95
N SER A 240 11.26 4.41 0.93
CA SER A 240 12.21 5.48 1.27
C SER A 240 11.45 6.75 1.70
N LEU A 241 12.13 7.72 2.31
CA LEU A 241 11.59 9.07 2.43
C LEU A 241 11.53 9.72 1.04
N CYS A 242 10.51 10.53 0.77
CA CYS A 242 10.39 11.27 -0.48
C CYS A 242 11.62 12.15 -0.74
N SER A 243 12.14 12.81 0.30
CA SER A 243 13.37 13.62 0.22
C SER A 243 14.65 12.80 -0.03
N LYS A 244 14.63 11.50 0.30
CA LYS A 244 15.78 10.58 0.16
C LYS A 244 15.62 9.59 -0.98
N LYS A 245 14.53 9.67 -1.74
CA LYS A 245 14.60 9.31 -3.14
C LYS A 245 15.65 10.24 -3.75
N LYS A 246 16.93 9.87 -3.65
CA LYS A 246 17.92 10.45 -4.55
C LYS A 246 17.31 10.27 -5.92
N THR A 247 17.02 11.39 -6.55
CA THR A 247 17.18 11.57 -7.98
C THR A 247 18.25 10.61 -8.53
N LEU A 248 17.92 9.86 -9.59
CA LEU A 248 18.93 9.50 -10.58
C LEU A 248 19.47 10.76 -11.29
N VAL A 249 18.86 11.94 -11.08
CA VAL A 249 19.41 13.26 -11.43
C VAL A 249 20.66 13.64 -10.59
N PRO A 250 21.83 13.79 -11.23
CA PRO A 250 22.94 14.53 -10.66
C PRO A 250 22.62 16.03 -10.72
N ILE A 251 23.02 16.72 -9.66
CA ILE A 251 23.19 18.16 -9.49
C ILE A 251 23.67 18.83 -10.79
N LEU A 252 23.10 20.00 -11.12
CA LEU A 252 23.61 20.89 -12.17
C LEU A 252 25.14 20.93 -12.17
N SER A 253 25.74 20.52 -13.29
CA SER A 253 27.04 21.02 -13.69
C SER A 253 26.93 21.50 -15.13
N THR A 254 27.38 22.73 -15.30
CA THR A 254 27.31 23.60 -16.47
C THR A 254 27.81 22.96 -17.76
N THR A 255 27.11 23.26 -18.87
CA THR A 255 27.55 23.29 -20.28
C THR A 255 29.07 23.55 -20.39
N PRO A 256 29.84 22.87 -21.29
CA PRO A 256 29.64 23.12 -22.71
C PRO A 256 29.93 22.01 -23.76
N THR A 257 29.40 22.30 -24.96
CA THR A 257 29.88 21.97 -26.31
C THR A 257 29.47 20.64 -26.95
N THR A 258 28.43 20.78 -27.78
CA THR A 258 28.30 20.34 -29.18
C THR A 258 29.42 19.47 -29.78
N THR A 259 29.07 18.25 -30.19
CA THR A 259 29.63 17.66 -31.42
C THR A 259 28.51 16.95 -32.18
N THR A 260 28.20 17.51 -33.35
CA THR A 260 27.29 16.99 -34.36
C THR A 260 27.89 15.73 -34.99
N THR A 261 27.17 14.61 -34.96
CA THR A 261 27.47 13.48 -35.86
C THR A 261 26.22 13.13 -36.65
N THR A 262 26.30 13.42 -37.94
CA THR A 262 25.34 13.09 -38.98
C THR A 262 25.35 11.58 -39.21
N THR A 263 24.19 10.92 -39.09
CA THR A 263 24.01 9.55 -39.58
C THR A 263 22.87 9.49 -40.57
N THR A 264 23.25 9.06 -41.77
CA THR A 264 22.49 8.97 -43.01
C THR A 264 21.37 7.94 -42.93
N THR A 265 20.17 8.34 -43.37
CA THR A 265 19.00 7.49 -43.58
C THR A 265 19.21 6.59 -44.81
N THR A 266 19.06 5.28 -44.66
CA THR A 266 18.85 4.35 -45.79
C THR A 266 17.43 3.82 -45.76
N THR A 267 16.69 4.22 -46.79
CA THR A 267 15.34 3.77 -47.17
C THR A 267 15.45 2.40 -47.84
N THR A 268 14.63 1.42 -47.43
CA THR A 268 14.27 0.30 -48.30
C THR A 268 12.81 -0.07 -48.15
N THR A 269 12.22 -0.28 -49.32
CA THR A 269 10.80 -0.34 -49.69
C THR A 269 10.14 -1.67 -49.35
N ALA A 270 8.81 -1.61 -49.20
CA ALA A 270 7.89 -2.72 -49.00
C ALA A 270 7.88 -3.78 -50.12
N THR A 271 7.46 -5.01 -49.78
CA THR A 271 6.95 -6.01 -50.73
C THR A 271 5.78 -6.77 -50.10
N THR A 272 4.77 -7.05 -50.92
CA THR A 272 3.39 -7.43 -50.59
C THR A 272 3.08 -8.94 -50.71
N THR A 273 2.05 -9.36 -49.94
CA THR A 273 1.05 -10.46 -50.18
C THR A 273 1.45 -11.95 -50.03
N PRO A 274 0.50 -12.93 -49.90
CA PRO A 274 -0.91 -12.91 -49.43
C PRO A 274 -1.33 -14.05 -48.43
N THR A 275 -2.46 -13.81 -47.74
CA THR A 275 -3.61 -14.67 -47.29
C THR A 275 -3.47 -16.19 -47.02
N THR A 276 -4.05 -16.72 -45.90
CA THR A 276 -5.29 -17.57 -45.83
C THR A 276 -5.49 -18.39 -44.52
N ALA A 277 -6.74 -18.37 -44.02
CA ALA A 277 -7.55 -19.32 -43.23
C ALA A 277 -7.26 -19.71 -41.75
N THR A 278 -8.11 -19.17 -40.87
CA THR A 278 -9.10 -19.81 -39.96
C THR A 278 -8.98 -21.30 -39.60
N THR A 279 -8.94 -21.60 -38.29
CA THR A 279 -9.78 -22.63 -37.61
C THR A 279 -9.90 -22.38 -36.09
N THR A 280 -11.12 -22.52 -35.59
CA THR A 280 -11.62 -22.48 -34.19
C THR A 280 -11.18 -23.68 -33.35
N PRO A 281 -11.01 -23.57 -32.02
CA PRO A 281 -10.97 -24.72 -31.13
C PRO A 281 -12.31 -24.94 -30.39
N THR A 282 -12.79 -26.18 -30.43
CA THR A 282 -13.99 -26.68 -29.75
C THR A 282 -13.67 -27.07 -28.30
N THR A 283 -14.52 -26.64 -27.37
CA THR A 283 -14.54 -26.99 -25.95
C THR A 283 -15.08 -28.40 -25.70
N THR A 284 -14.42 -29.20 -24.85
CA THR A 284 -14.94 -30.47 -24.34
C THR A 284 -15.32 -30.32 -22.87
N THR A 285 -16.57 -30.64 -22.56
CA THR A 285 -17.18 -30.64 -21.23
C THR A 285 -17.03 -32.03 -20.60
N THR A 286 -16.54 -32.12 -19.36
CA THR A 286 -16.56 -33.35 -18.56
C THR A 286 -17.29 -33.11 -17.24
N THR A 287 -18.36 -33.88 -17.04
CA THR A 287 -19.17 -34.01 -15.82
C THR A 287 -18.44 -34.81 -14.74
N PRO A 288 -18.60 -34.51 -13.44
CA PRO A 288 -18.24 -35.45 -12.37
C PRO A 288 -19.48 -36.12 -11.75
N THR A 289 -19.40 -37.45 -11.61
CA THR A 289 -20.36 -38.32 -10.94
C THR A 289 -20.00 -38.47 -9.46
N THR A 290 -21.02 -38.42 -8.61
CA THR A 290 -21.02 -38.66 -7.16
C THR A 290 -20.85 -40.13 -6.79
N THR A 291 -20.10 -40.43 -5.73
CA THR A 291 -20.21 -41.70 -5.00
C THR A 291 -20.15 -41.47 -3.49
N THR A 292 -21.16 -42.01 -2.81
CA THR A 292 -21.39 -42.00 -1.37
C THR A 292 -20.82 -43.28 -0.74
N THR A 293 -20.14 -43.18 0.41
CA THR A 293 -19.97 -44.31 1.33
C THR A 293 -20.03 -43.87 2.80
N THR A 294 -20.72 -44.68 3.59
CA THR A 294 -21.14 -44.56 5.00
C THR A 294 -20.11 -45.23 5.94
N PRO A 295 -20.03 -44.90 7.24
CA PRO A 295 -18.88 -45.23 8.09
C PRO A 295 -19.02 -46.55 8.85
N THR A 296 -17.89 -47.08 9.33
CA THR A 296 -17.83 -48.23 10.25
C THR A 296 -17.06 -47.87 11.51
N THR A 297 -17.69 -48.14 12.66
CA THR A 297 -17.18 -48.02 14.02
C THR A 297 -16.43 -49.28 14.45
N THR A 298 -15.35 -49.15 15.22
CA THR A 298 -14.90 -50.24 16.11
C THR A 298 -14.16 -49.67 17.33
N THR A 299 -14.48 -50.23 18.50
CA THR A 299 -14.02 -49.92 19.86
C THR A 299 -13.16 -51.09 20.38
N THR A 300 -12.12 -50.83 21.20
CA THR A 300 -11.66 -51.53 22.44
C THR A 300 -10.13 -51.34 22.67
N THR A 301 -9.67 -50.61 23.69
CA THR A 301 -9.21 -50.94 25.08
C THR A 301 -7.78 -51.56 25.21
N PRO A 302 -7.07 -51.47 26.36
CA PRO A 302 -5.72 -50.89 26.42
C PRO A 302 -4.63 -51.91 26.83
N THR A 303 -3.36 -51.56 26.67
CA THR A 303 -2.24 -52.34 27.22
C THR A 303 -1.23 -51.43 27.88
N THR A 304 -1.10 -51.57 29.20
CA THR A 304 -0.02 -51.01 30.03
C THR A 304 1.29 -51.75 29.74
N THR A 305 2.37 -51.01 29.46
CA THR A 305 3.75 -51.49 29.62
C THR A 305 4.68 -50.37 30.07
N THR A 306 5.65 -50.82 30.85
CA THR A 306 6.49 -50.12 31.82
C THR A 306 7.60 -49.26 31.19
N SER A 307 7.92 -48.18 31.90
CA SER A 307 8.89 -47.12 31.62
C SER A 307 10.35 -47.55 31.46
N THR A 308 11.08 -46.88 30.56
CA THR A 308 12.55 -46.73 30.52
C THR A 308 12.84 -45.27 30.07
N PRO A 309 13.89 -44.59 30.57
CA PRO A 309 13.91 -43.13 30.63
C PRO A 309 14.30 -42.50 29.29
N THR A 310 13.42 -41.67 28.75
CA THR A 310 13.66 -40.89 27.53
C THR A 310 14.37 -39.59 27.88
N THR A 311 15.51 -39.35 27.22
CA THR A 311 16.11 -38.03 26.98
C THR A 311 15.04 -36.97 26.79
N THR A 312 15.08 -35.92 27.62
CA THR A 312 14.13 -34.80 27.62
C THR A 312 14.18 -34.05 26.28
N THR A 313 13.41 -34.51 25.31
CA THR A 313 13.10 -33.74 24.11
C THR A 313 12.18 -32.61 24.52
N ASP A 314 12.64 -31.36 24.38
CA ASP A 314 11.84 -30.17 24.70
C ASP A 314 10.40 -30.27 24.16
N PRO A 315 9.37 -29.96 24.97
CA PRO A 315 7.99 -30.25 24.62
C PRO A 315 7.52 -29.40 23.43
N LEU A 316 7.10 -30.10 22.37
CA LEU A 316 6.40 -29.52 21.23
C LEU A 316 4.97 -29.20 21.64
N PHE A 317 4.54 -27.95 21.54
CA PHE A 317 3.13 -27.62 21.69
C PHE A 317 2.39 -28.04 20.42
N ALA A 318 1.86 -29.27 20.46
CA ALA A 318 1.34 -30.01 19.31
C ALA A 318 0.27 -29.26 18.50
N GLU A 319 -0.55 -28.44 19.18
CA GLU A 319 -1.62 -27.65 18.56
C GLU A 319 -1.12 -26.66 17.48
N CYS A 320 0.16 -26.27 17.55
CA CYS A 320 0.72 -25.29 16.63
C CYS A 320 2.11 -25.62 16.09
N GLY A 321 2.68 -26.76 16.50
CA GLY A 321 4.00 -27.20 16.07
C GLY A 321 5.14 -26.30 16.55
N ILE A 322 4.99 -25.61 17.68
CA ILE A 322 6.01 -24.70 18.24
C ILE A 322 6.54 -25.27 19.55
N ARG A 323 7.87 -25.37 19.67
CA ARG A 323 8.52 -25.80 20.91
C ARG A 323 8.52 -24.67 21.93
N ILE A 324 8.11 -25.00 23.15
CA ILE A 324 8.01 -24.04 24.24
C ILE A 324 8.53 -24.61 25.54
N LYS A 325 8.94 -23.74 26.45
CA LYS A 325 9.25 -24.06 27.84
C LYS A 325 8.31 -23.27 28.75
N ALA A 326 7.57 -23.95 29.62
CA ALA A 326 6.83 -23.30 30.70
C ALA A 326 7.83 -22.77 31.74
N ILE A 327 7.74 -21.47 32.06
CA ILE A 327 8.67 -20.79 32.97
C ILE A 327 8.07 -20.70 34.37
N GLY A 328 6.83 -20.24 34.50
CA GLY A 328 6.16 -20.14 35.80
C GLY A 328 5.17 -18.99 35.92
N CYS A 329 4.70 -18.78 37.14
CA CYS A 329 3.70 -17.78 37.49
C CYS A 329 4.34 -16.57 38.18
N PHE A 330 4.08 -15.37 37.66
CA PHE A 330 4.72 -14.12 38.09
C PHE A 330 3.71 -13.01 38.30
N THR A 331 3.96 -12.17 39.29
CA THR A 331 3.16 -10.95 39.54
C THR A 331 3.35 -9.98 38.38
N ASP A 332 2.32 -9.20 38.05
CA ASP A 332 2.37 -8.18 37.01
C ASP A 332 1.74 -6.86 37.45
N SER A 333 2.07 -5.78 36.75
CA SER A 333 1.48 -4.47 36.95
C SER A 333 0.74 -4.00 35.70
N PRO A 334 -0.56 -3.70 35.77
CA PRO A 334 -1.29 -3.16 34.62
C PRO A 334 -0.80 -1.76 34.22
N ALA A 335 -0.16 -1.02 35.14
CA ALA A 335 0.43 0.29 34.86
C ALA A 335 1.81 0.19 34.20
N ASN A 336 2.56 -0.88 34.47
CA ASN A 336 3.87 -1.13 33.89
C ASN A 336 4.10 -2.64 33.68
N PRO A 337 3.53 -3.23 32.61
CA PRO A 337 3.58 -4.67 32.40
C PRO A 337 5.00 -5.20 32.27
N ALA A 338 5.29 -6.30 32.98
CA ALA A 338 6.59 -6.95 32.98
C ALA A 338 6.95 -7.50 31.59
N LEU A 339 5.96 -7.93 30.81
CA LEU A 339 6.12 -8.18 29.38
C LEU A 339 5.51 -7.00 28.63
N SER A 340 6.32 -6.30 27.85
CA SER A 340 6.02 -4.94 27.42
C SER A 340 4.93 -4.80 26.35
N LYS A 341 4.35 -5.90 25.85
CA LYS A 341 3.54 -5.84 24.64
C LYS A 341 2.43 -6.89 24.56
N MET A 342 1.17 -6.45 24.54
CA MET A 342 0.02 -7.31 24.24
C MET A 342 -0.06 -7.60 22.74
N ILE A 343 -0.14 -8.87 22.36
CA ILE A 343 -0.13 -9.32 20.96
C ILE A 343 -1.33 -10.15 20.54
N GLU A 344 -2.11 -10.67 21.48
CA GLU A 344 -3.38 -11.35 21.21
C GLU A 344 -4.28 -11.18 22.44
N SER A 345 -5.59 -11.13 22.22
CA SER A 345 -6.54 -11.13 23.33
C SER A 345 -7.90 -11.64 22.88
N PHE A 346 -8.46 -12.61 23.58
CA PHE A 346 -9.82 -13.11 23.33
C PHE A 346 -10.86 -12.41 24.21
N ARG A 347 -10.44 -11.39 24.97
CA ARG A 347 -11.36 -10.61 25.80
C ARG A 347 -12.31 -9.80 24.90
N PRO A 348 -13.58 -9.61 25.30
CA PRO A 348 -14.55 -8.84 24.54
C PRO A 348 -14.03 -7.42 24.27
N ASN A 349 -14.31 -6.92 23.07
CA ASN A 349 -13.92 -5.57 22.63
C ASN A 349 -12.41 -5.29 22.69
N SER A 350 -11.57 -6.33 22.81
CA SER A 350 -10.14 -6.17 22.73
C SER A 350 -9.73 -5.91 21.28
N VAL A 351 -9.06 -4.79 21.08
CA VAL A 351 -8.45 -4.41 19.80
C VAL A 351 -7.33 -5.38 19.38
N HIS A 352 -6.76 -6.15 20.33
CA HIS A 352 -5.78 -7.20 20.08
C HIS A 352 -6.41 -8.55 19.69
N ASN A 353 -7.72 -8.62 19.45
CA ASN A 353 -8.41 -9.84 19.03
C ASN A 353 -8.40 -10.00 17.51
N HIS A 354 -7.38 -10.68 16.99
CA HIS A 354 -7.15 -10.67 15.55
C HIS A 354 -8.05 -11.59 14.74
N ASN A 355 -8.51 -12.66 15.36
CA ASN A 355 -9.35 -13.67 14.73
C ASN A 355 -10.82 -13.55 15.17
N LYS A 356 -11.16 -12.49 15.93
CA LYS A 356 -12.47 -12.28 16.56
C LYS A 356 -12.90 -13.46 17.44
N ASN A 357 -11.94 -14.15 18.05
CA ASN A 357 -12.21 -15.26 18.96
C ASN A 357 -12.68 -14.73 20.30
N THR A 358 -13.71 -15.32 20.89
CA THR A 358 -14.17 -14.95 22.24
C THR A 358 -13.86 -16.05 23.24
N ILE A 359 -13.75 -15.69 24.52
CA ILE A 359 -13.60 -16.67 25.60
C ILE A 359 -14.87 -17.53 25.68
N ASP A 360 -14.71 -18.84 25.51
CA ASP A 360 -15.74 -19.81 25.85
C ASP A 360 -15.52 -20.29 27.29
N TRP A 361 -16.29 -19.73 28.22
CA TRP A 361 -16.21 -20.07 29.64
C TRP A 361 -16.66 -21.50 29.95
N LYS A 362 -17.50 -22.11 29.09
CA LYS A 362 -17.92 -23.51 29.26
C LYS A 362 -16.83 -24.48 28.80
N ASN A 363 -16.02 -24.06 27.83
CA ASN A 363 -14.89 -24.83 27.30
C ASN A 363 -13.58 -24.03 27.36
N TYR A 364 -13.21 -23.63 28.58
CA TYR A 364 -12.10 -22.72 28.78
C TYR A 364 -10.73 -23.33 28.46
N GLU A 365 -10.59 -24.66 28.64
CA GLU A 365 -9.39 -25.40 28.24
C GLU A 365 -9.10 -25.28 26.73
N THR A 366 -10.14 -25.39 25.89
CA THR A 366 -10.02 -25.17 24.44
C THR A 366 -9.72 -23.71 24.11
N THR A 367 -10.30 -22.77 24.86
CA THR A 367 -9.98 -21.35 24.73
C THR A 367 -8.49 -21.09 24.98
N LEU A 368 -7.93 -21.66 26.04
CA LEU A 368 -6.50 -21.52 26.38
C LEU A 368 -5.59 -22.13 25.31
N ASN A 369 -5.91 -23.32 24.80
CA ASN A 369 -5.17 -23.94 23.69
C ASN A 369 -5.11 -23.02 22.46
N THR A 370 -6.28 -22.52 22.06
CA THR A 370 -6.41 -21.64 20.88
C THR A 370 -5.69 -20.31 21.08
N LEU A 371 -5.79 -19.73 22.27
CA LEU A 371 -5.11 -18.48 22.62
C LEU A 371 -3.59 -18.64 22.63
N LEU A 372 -3.07 -19.69 23.29
CA LEU A 372 -1.63 -19.96 23.34
C LEU A 372 -1.07 -20.20 21.93
N CYS A 373 -1.75 -21.01 21.11
CA CYS A 373 -1.39 -21.25 19.71
C CYS A 373 -1.33 -19.95 18.89
N SER A 374 -2.38 -19.12 18.94
CA SER A 374 -2.41 -17.83 18.23
C SER A 374 -1.27 -16.92 18.70
N CYS A 375 -1.05 -16.88 20.01
CA CYS A 375 -0.01 -16.05 20.59
C CYS A 375 1.40 -16.50 20.20
N LEU A 376 1.68 -17.80 20.20
CA LEU A 376 2.97 -18.36 19.79
C LEU A 376 3.31 -18.01 18.34
N LYS A 377 2.34 -18.15 17.43
CA LYS A 377 2.51 -17.77 16.01
C LYS A 377 2.84 -16.29 15.86
N ARG A 378 2.13 -15.42 16.58
CA ARG A 378 2.36 -13.96 16.54
C ARG A 378 3.69 -13.54 17.16
N THR A 379 4.07 -14.19 18.26
CA THR A 379 5.35 -13.98 18.92
C THR A 379 6.51 -14.24 17.97
N LYS A 380 6.46 -15.36 17.22
CA LYS A 380 7.45 -15.68 16.18
C LYS A 380 7.51 -14.63 15.06
N ILE A 381 6.35 -14.26 14.50
CA ILE A 381 6.27 -13.26 13.42
C ILE A 381 6.91 -11.93 13.86
N GLN A 382 6.80 -11.59 15.14
CA GLN A 382 7.29 -10.32 15.69
C GLN A 382 8.70 -10.41 16.29
N GLY A 383 9.41 -11.53 16.11
CA GLY A 383 10.79 -11.70 16.57
C GLY A 383 10.96 -11.66 18.09
N MET A 384 9.92 -12.00 18.85
CA MET A 384 9.95 -12.03 20.32
C MET A 384 10.14 -13.45 20.85
N LYS A 385 10.44 -13.58 22.15
CA LYS A 385 10.86 -14.85 22.75
C LYS A 385 10.02 -15.30 23.93
N PHE A 386 9.59 -14.37 24.78
CA PHE A 386 8.83 -14.65 25.99
C PHE A 386 7.37 -14.29 25.80
N ILE A 387 6.49 -15.08 26.40
CA ILE A 387 5.04 -14.96 26.30
C ILE A 387 4.46 -15.01 27.71
N GLY A 388 3.49 -14.18 28.02
CA GLY A 388 2.75 -14.19 29.28
C GLY A 388 1.26 -14.23 29.00
N LEU A 389 0.61 -15.24 29.53
CA LEU A 389 -0.84 -15.37 29.52
C LEU A 389 -1.40 -14.78 30.81
N GLN A 390 -2.26 -13.77 30.69
CA GLN A 390 -2.88 -13.13 31.84
C GLN A 390 -4.36 -12.75 31.63
N PHE A 391 -4.97 -12.33 32.73
CA PHE A 391 -6.32 -11.76 32.80
C PHE A 391 -7.38 -12.55 32.03
N TYR A 392 -7.31 -13.88 32.16
CA TYR A 392 -8.24 -14.86 31.60
C TYR A 392 -8.34 -14.92 30.06
N GLY A 393 -7.58 -14.12 29.32
CA GLY A 393 -7.65 -14.17 27.86
C GLY A 393 -6.72 -13.22 27.12
N GLU A 394 -5.72 -12.66 27.79
CA GLU A 394 -4.73 -11.77 27.19
C GLU A 394 -3.41 -12.49 27.00
N CYS A 395 -2.74 -12.16 25.90
CA CYS A 395 -1.40 -12.60 25.64
C CYS A 395 -0.45 -11.43 25.45
N TRP A 396 0.56 -11.40 26.31
CA TRP A 396 1.64 -10.44 26.32
C TRP A 396 2.95 -11.09 25.91
N SER A 397 3.89 -10.33 25.38
CA SER A 397 5.16 -10.85 24.91
C SER A 397 6.28 -9.82 24.99
N SER A 398 7.52 -10.30 25.04
CA SER A 398 8.73 -9.48 25.07
C SER A 398 9.91 -10.24 24.44
N ALA A 399 10.87 -9.52 23.89
CA ALA A 399 12.17 -10.08 23.52
C ALA A 399 13.08 -10.31 24.74
N LYS A 400 12.86 -9.56 25.83
CA LYS A 400 13.67 -9.60 27.06
C LYS A 400 12.98 -10.43 28.14
N SER A 401 13.77 -11.05 29.01
CA SER A 401 13.30 -11.84 30.17
C SER A 401 12.91 -10.96 31.36
N SER A 402 11.99 -10.01 31.15
CA SER A 402 11.56 -9.04 32.17
C SER A 402 10.40 -9.52 33.05
N TYR A 403 9.87 -10.71 32.79
CA TYR A 403 8.70 -11.27 33.49
C TYR A 403 8.88 -11.46 35.00
N GLY A 404 10.12 -11.65 35.48
CA GLY A 404 10.41 -11.83 36.91
C GLY A 404 10.46 -10.53 37.72
N TYR A 405 10.26 -9.37 37.09
CA TYR A 405 10.50 -8.06 37.70
C TYR A 405 9.70 -7.81 39.00
N TYR A 406 8.45 -8.26 39.06
CA TYR A 406 7.58 -8.11 40.24
C TYR A 406 7.55 -9.34 41.16
N GLY A 407 8.40 -10.34 40.90
CA GLY A 407 8.46 -11.58 41.68
C GLY A 407 7.40 -12.61 41.30
N ASN A 408 7.40 -13.73 42.04
CA ASN A 408 6.52 -14.88 41.79
C ASN A 408 5.07 -14.58 42.22
N SER A 409 4.13 -15.35 41.68
CA SER A 409 2.70 -15.32 42.05
C SER A 409 2.17 -16.75 42.16
N ASP A 410 1.13 -16.94 42.96
CA ASP A 410 0.33 -18.17 43.07
C ASP A 410 -1.03 -18.04 42.35
N GLN A 411 -1.30 -16.89 41.72
CA GLN A 411 -2.58 -16.58 41.09
C GLN A 411 -2.69 -17.06 39.63
N CYS A 412 -2.03 -18.16 39.27
CA CYS A 412 -2.18 -18.78 37.97
C CYS A 412 -3.09 -20.01 38.04
N ILE A 413 -3.88 -20.19 36.99
CA ILE A 413 -4.88 -21.25 36.87
C ILE A 413 -4.77 -21.98 35.55
N ASN A 414 -5.21 -23.24 35.50
CA ASN A 414 -5.33 -24.01 34.27
C ASN A 414 -6.73 -23.89 33.65
N GLY A 415 -6.97 -24.59 32.54
CA GLY A 415 -8.26 -24.63 31.82
C GLY A 415 -9.46 -25.11 32.65
N LYS A 416 -9.22 -25.72 33.82
CA LYS A 416 -10.23 -26.19 34.78
C LYS A 416 -10.34 -25.29 36.01
N PHE A 417 -9.78 -24.08 35.96
CA PHE A 417 -9.76 -23.08 37.04
C PHE A 417 -9.08 -23.56 38.33
N LYS A 418 -8.23 -24.60 38.24
CA LYS A 418 -7.40 -25.06 39.37
C LYS A 418 -6.07 -24.35 39.36
N GLU A 419 -5.49 -24.16 40.54
CA GLU A 419 -4.17 -23.55 40.71
C GLU A 419 -3.10 -24.31 39.89
N CYS A 420 -2.24 -23.54 39.24
CA CYS A 420 -1.12 -24.06 38.48
C CYS A 420 0.10 -24.28 39.38
N ILE A 421 0.24 -25.50 39.89
CA ILE A 421 1.36 -25.91 40.73
C ILE A 421 2.47 -26.50 39.85
N GLY A 422 3.45 -25.67 39.47
CA GLY A 422 4.68 -26.11 38.82
C GLY A 422 4.50 -26.69 37.40
N SER A 423 5.63 -26.91 36.74
CA SER A 423 5.76 -27.31 35.33
C SER A 423 5.33 -28.76 35.07
N LYS A 424 4.03 -29.05 35.08
CA LYS A 424 3.51 -30.24 34.41
C LYS A 424 3.20 -29.87 32.96
N GLU A 425 3.93 -30.48 32.03
CA GLU A 425 3.92 -30.17 30.59
C GLU A 425 2.54 -30.34 29.93
N ASP A 426 1.62 -31.06 30.59
CA ASP A 426 0.26 -31.32 30.10
C ASP A 426 -0.76 -30.23 30.47
N GLN A 427 -0.37 -29.14 31.15
CA GLN A 427 -1.32 -28.11 31.59
C GLN A 427 -0.93 -26.73 31.08
N ILE A 428 -1.78 -26.17 30.21
CA ILE A 428 -1.72 -24.75 29.89
C ILE A 428 -2.28 -23.97 31.07
N CYS A 429 -1.42 -23.10 31.57
CA CYS A 429 -1.67 -22.17 32.64
C CYS A 429 -1.79 -20.74 32.12
N MET A 430 -2.54 -19.96 32.88
CA MET A 430 -2.79 -18.54 32.66
C MET A 430 -2.88 -17.83 34.00
N GLY A 431 -2.35 -16.61 34.08
CA GLY A 431 -2.51 -15.77 35.25
C GLY A 431 -3.90 -15.13 35.34
N LYS A 432 -4.38 -14.91 36.55
CA LYS A 432 -5.54 -14.07 36.84
C LYS A 432 -5.20 -12.59 36.61
N ALA A 433 -6.00 -11.66 37.15
CA ALA A 433 -5.67 -10.24 37.10
C ALA A 433 -4.32 -9.97 37.78
N ASN A 434 -3.49 -9.11 37.17
CA ASN A 434 -2.18 -8.69 37.69
C ASN A 434 -1.18 -9.85 37.87
N THR A 435 -1.26 -10.88 37.03
CA THR A 435 -0.37 -12.05 37.10
C THR A 435 -0.21 -12.63 35.70
N ASN A 436 1.01 -12.99 35.31
CA ASN A 436 1.30 -13.69 34.07
C ASN A 436 1.74 -15.13 34.35
N TYR A 437 1.20 -16.08 33.58
CA TYR A 437 1.88 -17.36 33.41
C TYR A 437 2.75 -17.31 32.16
N VAL A 438 4.05 -17.58 32.32
CA VAL A 438 5.05 -17.27 31.31
C VAL A 438 5.54 -18.53 30.60
N TYR A 439 5.64 -18.43 29.27
CA TYR A 439 6.25 -19.41 28.38
C TYR A 439 7.41 -18.77 27.61
N GLN A 440 8.38 -19.58 27.22
CA GLN A 440 9.48 -19.19 26.36
C GLN A 440 9.45 -20.03 25.08
N ILE A 441 9.55 -19.40 23.91
CA ILE A 441 9.79 -20.11 22.65
C ILE A 441 11.24 -20.61 22.62
N LEU A 442 11.43 -21.87 22.21
CA LEU A 442 12.74 -22.52 22.10
C LEU A 442 13.31 -22.44 20.68
#